data_AF-A0A328PYJ1-F1
#
_entry.id   AF-A0A328PYJ1-F1
#
_cell.length_a   1.000
_cell.length_b   1.000
_cell.length_c   1.000
_cell.angle_alpha   90.00
_cell.angle_beta   90.00
_cell.angle_gamma   90.00
#
_symmetry.space_group_name_H-M   'P 1'
#
loop_
_entity.id
_entity.type
_entity.pdbx_description
1 polymer ?
#
loop_
_entity_poly.entity_id
_entity_poly.type
_entity_poly.pdbx_seq_one_letter_code
_entity_poly.pdbx_strand_id
1 'polypeptide(L)'
;MTIEVIAVGGYEEIGKNMTAIKVNDDVVIFDMGIHLDRLHIHEDTDISRMHSLDLIERGVIPDDTLMREVDGKVRAIVCTHGHLDHIGAIAKLAHRYEAPIIATPYTLALIEKTI
;
A
#
# COMPACT_ATOMS: atom_id res chain seq x y z
N MET A 1 12.69 21.51 10.47
CA MET A 1 12.52 20.26 9.73
C MET A 1 11.65 19.38 10.59
N THR A 2 10.45 19.08 10.13
CA THR A 2 9.48 18.24 10.85
C THR A 2 9.45 16.87 10.19
N ILE A 3 9.49 15.80 11.00
CA ILE A 3 9.33 14.43 10.53
C ILE A 3 8.09 13.86 11.21
N GLU A 4 7.19 13.29 10.43
CA GLU A 4 6.01 12.58 10.93
C GLU A 4 6.03 11.15 10.37
N VAL A 5 5.70 10.18 11.24
CA VAL A 5 5.58 8.77 10.89
C VAL A 5 4.10 8.41 10.97
N ILE A 6 3.55 7.96 9.85
CA ILE A 6 2.13 7.66 9.71
C ILE A 6 2.01 6.14 9.51
N ALA A 7 1.42 5.49 10.50
CA ALA A 7 1.13 4.06 10.48
C ALA A 7 -0.19 3.82 9.72
N VAL A 8 -0.11 3.31 8.49
CA VAL A 8 -1.29 3.13 7.62
C VAL A 8 -1.83 1.69 7.71
N GLY A 9 -0.97 0.69 7.63
CA GLY A 9 -1.36 -0.72 7.66
C GLY A 9 -0.21 -1.64 8.09
N GLY A 10 -0.54 -2.79 8.68
CA GLY A 10 0.43 -3.78 9.18
C GLY A 10 0.96 -3.51 10.59
N TYR A 11 0.38 -2.54 11.31
CA TYR A 11 0.80 -2.18 12.67
C TYR A 11 0.01 -2.89 13.77
N GLU A 12 -1.20 -3.35 13.48
CA GLU A 12 -2.08 -4.07 14.42
C GLU A 12 -2.26 -5.54 14.04
N GLU A 13 -1.61 -5.99 12.97
CA GLU A 13 -1.77 -7.33 12.40
C GLU A 13 -0.61 -7.71 11.47
N ILE A 14 -0.62 -8.95 10.98
CA ILE A 14 0.37 -9.44 10.02
C ILE A 14 -0.19 -9.25 8.60
N GLY A 15 0.57 -8.56 7.75
CA GLY A 15 0.19 -8.29 6.36
C GLY A 15 -0.33 -6.87 6.15
N LYS A 16 -0.69 -6.55 4.89
CA LYS A 16 -1.11 -5.21 4.45
C LYS A 16 -0.17 -4.08 4.93
N ASN A 17 1.14 -4.29 4.83
CA ASN A 17 2.12 -3.31 5.28
C ASN A 17 2.01 -2.03 4.44
N MET A 18 1.92 -0.88 5.11
CA MET A 18 2.03 0.43 4.50
C MET A 18 2.40 1.47 5.56
N THR A 19 3.43 2.25 5.28
CA THR A 19 3.91 3.34 6.14
C THR A 19 4.08 4.59 5.30
N ALA A 20 3.73 5.76 5.83
CA ALA A 20 4.11 7.02 5.22
C ALA A 20 5.06 7.80 6.13
N ILE A 21 6.13 8.31 5.53
CA ILE A 21 7.08 9.21 6.18
C ILE A 21 6.93 10.58 5.55
N LYS A 22 6.50 11.55 6.35
CA LYS A 22 6.39 12.94 5.94
C LYS A 22 7.59 13.74 6.43
N VAL A 23 8.20 14.50 5.55
CA VAL A 23 9.29 15.43 5.84
C VAL A 23 8.92 16.80 5.30
N ASN A 24 8.57 17.73 6.20
CA ASN A 24 7.92 18.99 5.83
C ASN A 24 6.69 18.71 4.96
N ASP A 25 6.61 19.20 3.72
CA ASP A 25 5.44 19.06 2.84
C ASP A 25 5.54 17.85 1.88
N ASP A 26 6.59 17.05 1.99
CA ASP A 26 6.82 15.90 1.11
C ASP A 26 6.59 14.58 1.85
N VAL A 27 5.95 13.62 1.19
CA VAL A 27 5.62 12.32 1.74
C VAL A 27 6.26 11.22 0.89
N VAL A 28 6.89 10.24 1.56
CA VAL A 28 7.32 8.98 0.94
C VAL A 28 6.51 7.86 1.55
N ILE A 29 5.81 7.11 0.71
CA ILE A 29 5.11 5.90 1.11
C ILE A 29 6.08 4.73 1.00
N PHE A 30 6.05 3.83 1.97
CA PHE A 30 6.77 2.57 1.99
C PHE A 30 5.75 1.44 1.99
N ASP A 31 5.84 0.61 0.95
CA ASP A 31 5.05 -0.59 0.72
C ASP A 31 3.52 -0.33 0.61
N MET A 32 2.84 -1.25 -0.07
CA MET A 32 1.39 -1.32 -0.20
C MET A 32 1.00 -2.81 -0.26
N GLY A 33 0.85 -3.42 0.90
CA GLY A 33 0.67 -4.85 1.04
C GLY A 33 -0.76 -5.37 0.96
N ILE A 34 -0.90 -6.69 1.03
CA ILE A 34 -2.18 -7.38 1.26
C ILE A 34 -2.12 -8.26 2.52
N HIS A 35 -3.25 -8.43 3.20
CA HIS A 35 -3.45 -9.39 4.28
C HIS A 35 -4.10 -10.65 3.71
N LEU A 36 -3.29 -11.68 3.44
CA LEU A 36 -3.72 -12.90 2.76
C LEU A 36 -4.79 -13.70 3.56
N ASP A 37 -4.69 -13.76 4.87
CA ASP A 37 -5.65 -14.51 5.70
C ASP A 37 -7.08 -13.94 5.61
N ARG A 38 -7.22 -12.62 5.38
CA ARG A 38 -8.53 -11.98 5.15
C ARG A 38 -9.19 -12.40 3.84
N LEU A 39 -8.40 -12.87 2.87
CA LEU A 39 -8.90 -13.40 1.60
C LEU A 39 -9.41 -14.83 1.72
N HIS A 40 -8.68 -15.69 2.44
CA HIS A 40 -9.05 -17.10 2.59
C HIS A 40 -10.35 -17.31 3.37
N ILE A 41 -10.78 -16.35 4.17
CA ILE A 41 -12.07 -16.38 4.88
C ILE A 41 -13.27 -16.30 3.90
N HIS A 42 -13.04 -15.81 2.68
CA HIS A 42 -14.09 -15.61 1.67
C HIS A 42 -13.73 -16.41 0.40
N GLU A 43 -14.06 -17.70 0.37
CA GLU A 43 -13.91 -18.56 -0.82
C GLU A 43 -14.52 -17.87 -2.06
N ASP A 44 -13.85 -17.97 -3.21
CA ASP A 44 -14.19 -17.35 -4.51
C ASP A 44 -14.03 -15.81 -4.63
N THR A 45 -13.18 -15.19 -3.80
CA THR A 45 -12.91 -13.75 -3.89
C THR A 45 -11.84 -13.41 -4.95
N ASP A 46 -12.27 -13.05 -6.15
CA ASP A 46 -11.40 -12.45 -7.17
C ASP A 46 -11.06 -10.98 -6.78
N ILE A 47 -9.96 -10.81 -6.04
CA ILE A 47 -9.39 -9.51 -5.65
C ILE A 47 -9.22 -8.55 -6.82
N SER A 48 -8.99 -9.06 -8.04
CA SER A 48 -8.82 -8.20 -9.21
C SER A 48 -10.11 -7.43 -9.54
N ARG A 49 -11.28 -8.01 -9.27
CA ARG A 49 -12.60 -7.42 -9.56
C ARG A 49 -13.16 -6.55 -8.45
N MET A 50 -12.64 -6.68 -7.24
CA MET A 50 -13.13 -5.90 -6.10
C MET A 50 -12.64 -4.46 -6.15
N HIS A 51 -13.50 -3.54 -5.72
CA HIS A 51 -13.14 -2.14 -5.59
C HIS A 51 -12.24 -1.96 -4.36
N SER A 52 -11.30 -1.00 -4.41
CA SER A 52 -10.34 -0.82 -3.31
C SER A 52 -11.02 -0.48 -1.98
N LEU A 53 -12.17 0.19 -2.00
CA LEU A 53 -12.94 0.49 -0.78
C LEU A 53 -13.46 -0.79 -0.11
N ASP A 54 -14.01 -1.73 -0.88
CA ASP A 54 -14.49 -3.02 -0.35
C ASP A 54 -13.34 -3.83 0.28
N LEU A 55 -12.14 -3.73 -0.31
CA LEU A 55 -10.94 -4.39 0.20
C LEU A 55 -10.43 -3.72 1.50
N ILE A 56 -10.55 -2.40 1.61
CA ILE A 56 -10.22 -1.65 2.83
C ILE A 56 -11.20 -2.03 3.95
N GLU A 57 -12.51 -2.01 3.68
CA GLU A 57 -13.54 -2.35 4.67
C GLU A 57 -13.41 -3.79 5.18
N ARG A 58 -12.97 -4.72 4.33
CA ARG A 58 -12.69 -6.10 4.71
C ARG A 58 -11.32 -6.29 5.39
N GLY A 59 -10.54 -5.23 5.54
CA GLY A 59 -9.21 -5.26 6.13
C GLY A 59 -8.17 -6.03 5.31
N VAL A 60 -8.41 -6.19 4.01
CA VAL A 60 -7.55 -6.93 3.08
C VAL A 60 -6.35 -6.08 2.64
N ILE A 61 -6.55 -4.78 2.43
CA ILE A 61 -5.50 -3.82 2.05
C ILE A 61 -5.42 -2.66 3.06
N PRO A 62 -4.34 -1.85 3.07
CA PRO A 62 -4.23 -0.70 3.96
C PRO A 62 -5.34 0.32 3.74
N ASP A 63 -5.82 0.92 4.82
CA ASP A 63 -6.76 2.04 4.74
C ASP A 63 -6.00 3.34 4.44
N ASP A 64 -5.75 3.61 3.17
CA ASP A 64 -5.05 4.83 2.74
C ASP A 64 -5.96 6.07 2.75
N THR A 65 -7.22 5.97 3.19
CA THR A 65 -8.12 7.14 3.27
C THR A 65 -7.62 8.17 4.29
N LEU A 66 -6.89 7.72 5.32
CA LEU A 66 -6.24 8.59 6.30
C LEU A 66 -5.16 9.50 5.68
N MET A 67 -4.62 9.15 4.51
CA MET A 67 -3.67 10.00 3.78
C MET A 67 -4.31 11.31 3.29
N ARG A 68 -5.65 11.41 3.26
CA ARG A 68 -6.35 12.67 2.93
C ARG A 68 -6.19 13.74 4.01
N GLU A 69 -5.93 13.33 5.25
CA GLU A 69 -5.72 14.26 6.38
C GLU A 69 -4.25 14.64 6.55
N VAL A 70 -3.35 13.93 5.85
CA VAL A 70 -1.91 14.22 5.85
C VAL A 70 -1.65 15.40 4.91
N ASP A 71 -1.38 16.56 5.49
CA ASP A 71 -0.97 17.75 4.73
C ASP A 71 0.42 17.50 4.11
N GLY A 72 0.47 17.27 2.80
CA GLY A 72 1.71 17.00 2.06
C GLY A 72 1.48 16.34 0.70
N LYS A 73 2.52 16.37 -0.15
CA LYS A 73 2.50 15.72 -1.47
C LYS A 73 3.31 14.43 -1.45
N VAL A 74 2.68 13.32 -1.85
CA VAL A 74 3.39 12.05 -2.07
C VAL A 74 4.35 12.21 -3.25
N ARG A 75 5.64 11.96 -3.00
CA ARG A 75 6.73 12.10 -3.97
C ARG A 75 7.25 10.77 -4.49
N ALA A 76 7.08 9.69 -3.75
CA ALA A 76 7.48 8.36 -4.15
C ALA A 76 6.71 7.30 -3.36
N ILE A 77 6.52 6.15 -3.99
CA ILE A 77 6.10 4.90 -3.34
C ILE A 77 7.30 3.95 -3.43
N VAL A 78 7.88 3.59 -2.30
CA VAL A 78 9.06 2.72 -2.22
C VAL A 78 8.61 1.32 -1.82
N CYS A 79 8.94 0.32 -2.62
CA CYS A 79 8.67 -1.08 -2.26
C CYS A 79 9.97 -1.76 -1.85
N THR A 80 10.00 -2.28 -0.62
CA THR A 80 11.21 -2.85 -0.02
C THR A 80 11.60 -4.17 -0.67
N HIS A 81 10.63 -5.04 -0.94
CA HIS A 81 10.81 -6.32 -1.61
C HIS A 81 9.49 -6.82 -2.22
N GLY A 82 9.50 -8.00 -2.85
CA GLY A 82 8.41 -8.49 -3.70
C GLY A 82 7.39 -9.43 -3.04
N HIS A 83 7.33 -9.53 -1.70
CA HIS A 83 6.28 -10.32 -1.07
C HIS A 83 4.92 -9.60 -1.11
N LEU A 84 3.83 -10.36 -1.13
CA LEU A 84 2.48 -9.82 -1.31
C LEU A 84 2.03 -8.91 -0.16
N ASP A 85 2.53 -9.13 1.05
CA ASP A 85 2.34 -8.23 2.19
C ASP A 85 3.07 -6.89 2.05
N HIS A 86 3.84 -6.67 0.98
CA HIS A 86 4.49 -5.40 0.65
C HIS A 86 4.07 -4.82 -0.71
N ILE A 87 3.71 -5.65 -1.70
CA ILE A 87 3.33 -5.17 -3.05
C ILE A 87 1.90 -5.49 -3.46
N GLY A 88 1.20 -6.32 -2.69
CA GLY A 88 -0.08 -6.92 -3.09
C GLY A 88 -1.24 -5.94 -3.29
N ALA A 89 -1.14 -4.71 -2.78
CA ALA A 89 -2.14 -3.66 -2.96
C ALA A 89 -1.72 -2.53 -3.91
N ILE A 90 -0.53 -2.62 -4.54
CA ILE A 90 -0.05 -1.57 -5.45
C ILE A 90 -1.05 -1.30 -6.58
N ALA A 91 -1.53 -2.34 -7.25
CA ALA A 91 -2.50 -2.20 -8.35
C ALA A 91 -3.82 -1.54 -7.90
N LYS A 92 -4.13 -1.58 -6.60
CA LYS A 92 -5.38 -1.05 -6.02
C LYS A 92 -5.25 0.35 -5.43
N LEU A 93 -4.06 0.75 -5.02
CA LEU A 93 -3.84 2.01 -4.27
C LEU A 93 -2.91 2.99 -5.01
N ALA A 94 -1.86 2.50 -5.68
CA ALA A 94 -0.80 3.36 -6.19
C ALA A 94 -1.29 4.38 -7.23
N HIS A 95 -2.30 4.04 -8.03
CA HIS A 95 -2.88 4.94 -9.04
C HIS A 95 -3.52 6.22 -8.47
N ARG A 96 -3.76 6.29 -7.15
CA ARG A 96 -4.31 7.47 -6.47
C ARG A 96 -3.25 8.54 -6.21
N TYR A 97 -1.97 8.19 -6.36
CA TYR A 97 -0.84 9.05 -6.06
C TYR A 97 -0.09 9.38 -7.35
N GLU A 98 0.13 10.67 -7.60
CA GLU A 98 0.98 11.14 -8.70
C GLU A 98 2.48 10.99 -8.32
N ALA A 99 2.92 9.75 -8.12
CA ALA A 99 4.25 9.43 -7.64
C ALA A 99 4.85 8.20 -8.35
N PRO A 100 6.17 8.17 -8.61
CA PRO A 100 6.84 6.99 -9.11
C PRO A 100 6.86 5.87 -8.07
N ILE A 101 6.80 4.63 -8.57
CA ILE A 101 7.10 3.43 -7.79
C ILE A 101 8.60 3.15 -7.92
N ILE A 102 9.29 3.02 -6.79
CA ILE A 102 10.73 2.79 -6.70
C ILE A 102 10.95 1.46 -5.97
N ALA A 103 11.62 0.52 -6.62
CA ALA A 103 11.97 -0.76 -6.01
C ALA A 103 13.20 -1.37 -6.68
N THR A 104 13.68 -2.50 -6.14
CA THR A 104 14.77 -3.26 -6.77
C THR A 104 14.31 -3.88 -8.11
N PRO A 105 15.23 -4.23 -9.04
CA PRO A 105 14.85 -4.75 -10.35
C PRO A 105 13.93 -5.99 -10.29
N TYR A 106 14.17 -6.90 -9.36
CA TYR A 106 13.34 -8.10 -9.20
C TYR A 106 11.95 -7.75 -8.66
N THR A 107 11.88 -6.82 -7.69
CA THR A 107 10.61 -6.33 -7.16
C THR A 107 9.78 -5.61 -8.22
N LEU A 108 10.40 -4.74 -9.03
CA LEU A 108 9.72 -4.10 -10.16
C LEU A 108 9.16 -5.12 -11.16
N ALA A 109 9.94 -6.14 -11.53
CA ALA A 109 9.49 -7.19 -12.43
C ALA A 109 8.31 -8.02 -11.88
N LEU A 110 8.16 -8.11 -10.55
CA LEU A 110 6.99 -8.70 -9.91
C LEU A 110 5.80 -7.74 -9.93
N ILE A 111 6.02 -6.47 -9.61
CA ILE A 111 4.99 -5.42 -9.63
C ILE A 111 4.38 -5.27 -11.02
N GLU A 112 5.20 -5.28 -12.08
CA GLU A 112 4.74 -5.21 -13.48
C GLU A 112 3.78 -6.33 -13.87
N LYS A 113 3.82 -7.48 -13.18
CA LYS A 113 2.87 -8.59 -13.42
C LYS A 113 1.54 -8.42 -12.70
N THR A 114 1.46 -7.44 -11.78
CA THR A 114 0.28 -7.17 -10.96
C THR A 114 -0.53 -5.97 -11.42
N ILE A 115 0.06 -5.11 -12.26
CA ILE A 115 -0.56 -3.89 -12.82
C ILE A 115 -1.21 -4.20 -14.17
#